data_AF-A0A2V6K9I6-F1
#
_entry.id   AF-A0A2V6K9I6-F1
#
_cell.length_a   1.000
_cell.length_b   1.000
_cell.length_c   1.000
_cell.angle_alpha   90.00
_cell.angle_beta   90.00
_cell.angle_gamma   90.00
#
_symmetry.space_group_name_H-M   'P 1'
#
loop_
_entity.id
_entity.type
_entity.pdbx_description
1 polymer ?
#
loop_
_entity_poly.entity_id
_entity_poly.type
_entity_poly.pdbx_seq_one_letter_code
_entity_poly.pdbx_strand_id
1 'polypeptide(L)'
;MFALWGTSFATASEQPQKSAKRTDSSRGEFSGSFQVPRGDLAKAEALANQLAALSPRVDRNEAKLLADCAYATVSQLRRQYGMFGTPIFNNFLIYHGLKKRGYCYQWSEDLMIALDALRLSSLDLRWGESNPGNWRENNCLVVTAKEQPFRSGIMLDCWRHLGQLYFGPVASSWEPYVENSAFARDVRHIAAARNVSEHNHRVAFHSRTDASGKTRD
;
A
#
# COMPACT_ATOMS: atom_id res chain seq x y z
N MET A 1 15.70 -68.24 57.39
CA MET A 1 14.26 -67.90 57.36
C MET A 1 14.04 -67.03 56.12
N PHE A 2 13.47 -67.57 55.04
CA PHE A 2 12.05 -67.38 54.60
C PHE A 2 11.72 -65.90 54.32
N ALA A 3 11.10 -65.46 53.23
CA ALA A 3 10.53 -66.07 52.02
C ALA A 3 10.22 -64.95 51.01
N LEU A 4 10.06 -65.31 49.74
CA LEU A 4 9.45 -64.53 48.65
C LEU A 4 7.94 -64.30 48.90
N TRP A 5 7.37 -63.25 48.26
CA TRP A 5 6.09 -63.17 47.50
C TRP A 5 5.94 -61.71 47.01
N GLY A 6 5.76 -61.39 45.71
CA GLY A 6 4.50 -61.46 44.93
C GLY A 6 3.67 -60.18 45.14
N THR A 7 3.10 -59.44 44.18
CA THR A 7 2.62 -59.70 42.81
C THR A 7 2.31 -58.39 42.07
N SER A 8 2.27 -58.50 40.73
CA SER A 8 1.82 -57.62 39.62
C SER A 8 0.71 -56.57 39.83
N PHE A 9 0.74 -55.52 38.98
CA PHE A 9 -0.32 -55.09 38.02
C PHE A 9 0.35 -54.13 36.99
N ALA A 10 0.44 -54.50 35.71
CA ALA A 10 -0.51 -54.27 34.60
C ALA A 10 -0.51 -52.84 34.00
N THR A 11 0.13 -52.74 32.84
CA THR A 11 -0.30 -52.10 31.57
C THR A 11 -0.93 -50.70 31.56
N ALA A 12 -0.25 -49.73 30.93
CA ALA A 12 -0.87 -48.77 30.01
C ALA A 12 0.20 -48.15 29.10
N SER A 13 0.16 -48.52 27.83
CA SER A 13 0.80 -47.83 26.72
C SER A 13 0.02 -46.56 26.39
N GLU A 14 0.64 -45.39 26.37
CA GLU A 14 0.07 -44.22 25.69
C GLU A 14 1.15 -43.28 25.12
N GLN A 15 0.79 -42.74 23.96
CA GLN A 15 1.60 -42.19 22.87
C GLN A 15 2.16 -40.77 23.13
N PRO A 16 3.16 -40.32 22.34
CA PRO A 16 3.81 -39.03 22.52
C PRO A 16 2.92 -37.86 22.07
N GLN A 17 2.68 -36.93 22.97
CA GLN A 17 1.88 -35.73 22.72
C GLN A 17 2.71 -34.68 21.97
N LYS A 18 2.61 -34.66 20.64
CA LYS A 18 2.91 -33.47 19.82
C LYS A 18 1.97 -32.35 20.26
N SER A 19 2.51 -31.26 20.80
CA SER A 19 1.76 -30.01 21.00
C SER A 19 2.42 -28.88 20.21
N ALA A 20 1.54 -28.07 19.63
CA ALA A 20 1.71 -27.39 18.37
C ALA A 20 2.48 -26.07 18.47
N LYS A 21 3.20 -25.75 17.39
CA LYS A 21 3.70 -24.40 17.09
C LYS A 21 2.51 -23.43 17.08
N ARG A 22 2.49 -22.52 18.04
CA ARG A 22 1.61 -21.35 18.05
C ARG A 22 2.19 -20.33 17.07
N THR A 23 1.82 -20.43 15.80
CA THR A 23 2.01 -19.36 14.83
C THR A 23 1.01 -18.25 15.16
N ASP A 24 1.52 -17.16 15.71
CA ASP A 24 0.80 -15.89 15.80
C ASP A 24 0.58 -15.36 14.38
N SER A 25 -0.59 -15.66 13.82
CA SER A 25 -1.09 -15.09 12.57
C SER A 25 -2.05 -13.96 12.91
N SER A 26 -1.49 -12.85 13.38
CA SER A 26 -2.18 -11.56 13.45
C SER A 26 -1.67 -10.62 12.35
N ARG A 27 -1.65 -11.10 11.10
CA ARG A 27 -1.70 -10.18 9.94
C ARG A 27 -3.15 -9.75 9.79
N GLY A 28 -3.45 -8.52 10.18
CA GLY A 28 -4.76 -7.92 9.96
C GLY A 28 -5.16 -8.05 8.49
N GLU A 29 -6.26 -8.77 8.25
CA GLU A 29 -6.92 -8.81 6.95
C GLU A 29 -7.46 -7.41 6.65
N PHE A 30 -6.73 -6.63 5.86
CA PHE A 30 -7.31 -5.51 5.13
C PHE A 30 -8.23 -6.08 4.03
N SER A 31 -9.39 -6.59 4.44
CA SER A 31 -10.50 -6.94 3.55
C SER A 31 -11.29 -5.68 3.19
N GLY A 32 -10.59 -4.69 2.63
CA GLY A 32 -11.23 -3.61 1.89
C GLY A 32 -11.45 -4.13 0.48
N SER A 33 -12.69 -4.38 0.07
CA SER A 33 -12.97 -4.73 -1.32
C SER A 33 -12.64 -3.53 -2.22
N PHE A 34 -11.44 -3.51 -2.79
CA PHE A 34 -11.06 -2.52 -3.79
C PHE A 34 -11.96 -2.70 -5.01
N GLN A 35 -12.88 -1.75 -5.23
CA GLN A 35 -13.76 -1.79 -6.40
C GLN A 35 -13.03 -1.25 -7.62
N VAL A 36 -12.34 -2.14 -8.32
CA VAL A 36 -11.77 -1.85 -9.64
C VAL A 36 -12.91 -1.58 -10.64
N PRO A 37 -12.88 -0.47 -11.39
CA PRO A 37 -13.86 -0.22 -12.44
C PRO A 37 -13.89 -1.37 -13.45
N ARG A 38 -15.08 -1.80 -13.89
CA ARG A 38 -15.23 -2.94 -14.81
C ARG A 38 -14.39 -2.84 -16.08
N GLY A 39 -14.27 -1.63 -16.64
CA GLY A 39 -13.47 -1.37 -17.84
C GLY A 39 -11.95 -1.49 -17.64
N ASP A 40 -11.48 -1.55 -16.39
CA ASP A 40 -10.06 -1.62 -16.05
C ASP A 40 -9.67 -3.00 -15.47
N LEU A 41 -10.61 -3.94 -15.27
CA LEU A 41 -10.35 -5.27 -14.70
C LEU A 41 -9.26 -6.03 -15.45
N ALA A 42 -9.35 -6.11 -16.78
CA ALA A 42 -8.35 -6.80 -17.59
C ALA A 42 -6.96 -6.16 -17.48
N LYS A 43 -6.89 -4.83 -17.31
CA LYS A 43 -5.62 -4.12 -17.13
C LYS A 43 -5.06 -4.30 -15.71
N ALA A 44 -5.92 -4.39 -14.70
CA ALA A 44 -5.54 -4.73 -13.34
C ALA A 44 -4.96 -6.15 -13.27
N GLU A 45 -5.58 -7.11 -13.93
CA GLU A 45 -5.05 -8.48 -14.05
C GLU A 45 -3.71 -8.51 -14.80
N ALA A 46 -3.58 -7.75 -15.89
CA ALA A 46 -2.32 -7.63 -16.61
C ALA A 46 -1.19 -7.02 -15.74
N LEU A 47 -1.50 -5.99 -14.96
CA LEU A 47 -0.56 -5.40 -14.00
C LEU A 47 -0.16 -6.42 -12.91
N ALA A 48 -1.14 -7.13 -12.32
CA ALA A 48 -0.88 -8.16 -11.32
C ALA A 48 0.05 -9.26 -11.87
N ASN A 49 -0.18 -9.71 -13.10
CA ASN A 49 0.68 -10.70 -13.76
C ASN A 49 2.10 -10.20 -14.00
N GLN A 50 2.27 -8.94 -14.43
CA GLN A 50 3.61 -8.37 -14.61
C GLN A 50 4.34 -8.20 -13.28
N LEU A 51 3.66 -7.76 -12.23
CA LEU A 51 4.22 -7.64 -10.88
C LEU A 51 4.66 -9.00 -10.34
N ALA A 52 3.82 -10.02 -10.47
CA ALA A 52 4.16 -11.39 -10.09
C ALA A 52 5.34 -11.96 -10.90
N ALA A 53 5.56 -11.46 -12.12
CA ALA A 53 6.67 -11.88 -12.99
C ALA A 53 8.00 -11.18 -12.66
N LEU A 54 8.02 -10.14 -11.81
CA LEU A 54 9.25 -9.43 -11.41
C LEU A 54 10.27 -10.36 -10.72
N SER A 55 9.79 -11.33 -9.95
CA SER A 55 10.63 -12.34 -9.29
C SER A 55 9.80 -13.55 -8.86
N PRO A 56 10.37 -14.76 -8.84
CA PRO A 56 9.74 -15.93 -8.21
C PRO A 56 9.41 -15.73 -6.73
N ARG A 57 10.01 -14.74 -6.06
CA ARG A 57 9.76 -14.40 -4.65
C ARG A 57 8.53 -13.50 -4.44
N VAL A 58 7.96 -12.94 -5.50
CA VAL A 58 6.76 -12.09 -5.39
C VAL A 58 5.55 -12.97 -5.08
N ASP A 59 4.80 -12.61 -4.04
CA ASP A 59 3.53 -13.25 -3.75
C ASP A 59 2.48 -12.78 -4.78
N ARG A 60 1.87 -13.73 -5.49
CA ARG A 60 0.83 -13.45 -6.49
C ARG A 60 -0.39 -12.76 -5.88
N ASN A 61 -0.72 -13.06 -4.63
CA ASN A 61 -1.82 -12.42 -3.92
C ASN A 61 -1.48 -10.96 -3.60
N GLU A 62 -0.24 -10.68 -3.15
CA GLU A 62 0.23 -9.30 -2.95
C GLU A 62 0.26 -8.51 -4.27
N ALA A 63 0.70 -9.13 -5.36
CA ALA A 63 0.70 -8.51 -6.68
C ALA A 63 -0.73 -8.16 -7.16
N LYS A 64 -1.69 -9.07 -6.95
CA LYS A 64 -3.10 -8.82 -7.25
C LYS A 64 -3.68 -7.71 -6.36
N LEU A 65 -3.41 -7.76 -5.06
CA LEU A 65 -3.87 -6.77 -4.09
C LEU A 65 -3.34 -5.36 -4.43
N LEU A 66 -2.05 -5.25 -4.78
CA LEU A 66 -1.45 -3.99 -5.23
C LEU A 66 -2.13 -3.48 -6.49
N ALA A 67 -2.35 -4.35 -7.49
CA ALA A 67 -2.97 -3.95 -8.75
C ALA A 67 -4.42 -3.47 -8.55
N ASP A 68 -5.22 -4.21 -7.78
CA ASP A 68 -6.60 -3.83 -7.48
C ASP A 68 -6.66 -2.50 -6.73
N CYS A 69 -5.81 -2.33 -5.72
CA CYS A 69 -5.70 -1.10 -4.95
C CYS A 69 -5.26 0.08 -5.82
N ALA A 70 -4.27 -0.11 -6.72
CA ALA A 70 -3.79 0.92 -7.62
C ALA A 70 -4.91 1.43 -8.54
N TYR A 71 -5.64 0.53 -9.19
CA TYR A 71 -6.74 0.92 -10.09
C TYR A 71 -7.92 1.53 -9.34
N ALA A 72 -8.28 1.00 -8.16
CA ALA A 72 -9.32 1.60 -7.32
C ALA A 72 -8.94 3.02 -6.87
N THR A 73 -7.69 3.20 -6.42
CA THR A 73 -7.16 4.51 -5.98
C THR A 73 -7.11 5.50 -7.13
N VAL A 74 -6.54 5.13 -8.28
CA VAL A 74 -6.48 6.02 -9.46
C VAL A 74 -7.87 6.40 -9.93
N SER A 75 -8.83 5.48 -9.93
CA SER A 75 -10.23 5.77 -10.24
C SER A 75 -10.84 6.80 -9.29
N GLN A 76 -10.54 6.71 -8.00
CA GLN A 76 -10.95 7.69 -6.99
C GLN A 76 -10.28 9.05 -7.21
N LEU A 77 -8.95 9.09 -7.38
CA LEU A 77 -8.18 10.31 -7.63
C LEU A 77 -8.67 11.03 -8.90
N ARG A 78 -9.03 10.27 -9.96
CA ARG A 78 -9.62 10.84 -11.17
C ARG A 78 -10.91 11.61 -10.88
N ARG A 79 -11.78 11.10 -10.01
CA ARG A 79 -13.01 11.82 -9.60
C ARG A 79 -12.70 13.03 -8.73
N GLN A 80 -11.74 12.92 -7.81
CA GLN A 80 -11.38 13.99 -6.88
C GLN A 80 -10.67 15.16 -7.57
N TYR A 81 -9.74 14.87 -8.48
CA TYR A 81 -8.95 15.89 -9.16
C TYR A 81 -9.64 16.45 -10.39
N GLY A 82 -10.57 15.70 -10.98
CA GLY A 82 -11.40 16.17 -12.09
C GLY A 82 -10.55 16.79 -13.20
N MET A 83 -9.56 16.04 -13.70
CA MET A 83 -8.66 16.54 -14.74
C MET A 83 -9.46 16.93 -15.98
N PHE A 84 -9.19 18.14 -16.49
CA PHE A 84 -9.82 18.68 -17.68
C PHE A 84 -8.74 19.14 -18.68
N GLY A 85 -8.93 18.85 -19.97
CA GLY A 85 -7.97 19.21 -21.00
C GLY A 85 -6.69 18.38 -20.94
N THR A 86 -5.52 19.03 -20.97
CA THR A 86 -4.21 18.37 -20.96
C THR A 86 -3.57 18.39 -19.56
N PRO A 87 -2.59 17.53 -19.26
CA PRO A 87 -1.86 17.57 -17.98
C PRO A 87 -1.19 18.93 -17.74
N ILE A 88 -0.61 19.53 -18.79
CA ILE A 88 -0.01 20.88 -18.74
C ILE A 88 -1.07 21.94 -18.43
N PHE A 89 -2.26 21.84 -19.01
CA PHE A 89 -3.35 22.77 -18.72
C PHE A 89 -3.83 22.64 -17.26
N ASN A 90 -3.88 21.43 -16.69
CA ASN A 90 -4.17 21.26 -15.27
C ASN A 90 -3.10 21.91 -14.38
N ASN A 91 -1.81 21.77 -14.71
CA ASN A 91 -0.74 22.46 -13.97
C ASN A 91 -0.89 23.98 -14.04
N PHE A 92 -1.26 24.52 -15.20
CA PHE A 92 -1.56 25.94 -15.37
C PHE A 92 -2.74 26.39 -14.50
N LEU A 93 -3.84 25.63 -14.48
CA LEU A 93 -4.99 25.93 -13.63
C LEU A 93 -4.64 25.92 -12.14
N ILE A 94 -3.75 25.02 -11.70
CA ILE A 94 -3.29 24.98 -10.31
C ILE A 94 -2.38 26.17 -10.00
N TYR A 95 -1.45 26.50 -10.91
CA TYR A 95 -0.56 27.65 -10.77
C TYR A 95 -1.33 28.97 -10.63
N HIS A 96 -2.43 29.12 -11.39
CA HIS A 96 -3.32 30.29 -11.29
C HIS A 96 -4.36 30.20 -10.16
N GLY A 97 -4.27 29.19 -9.28
CA GLY A 97 -5.16 29.04 -8.11
C GLY A 97 -6.59 28.61 -8.43
N LEU A 98 -6.89 28.25 -9.68
CA LEU A 98 -8.21 27.79 -10.13
C LEU A 98 -8.47 26.34 -9.72
N LYS A 99 -7.41 25.57 -9.45
CA LYS A 99 -7.47 24.23 -8.85
C LYS A 99 -6.52 24.14 -7.66
N LYS A 100 -6.92 23.42 -6.61
CA LYS A 100 -6.13 23.28 -5.37
C LYS A 100 -5.07 22.17 -5.45
N ARG A 101 -5.30 21.14 -6.28
CA ARG A 101 -4.47 19.92 -6.40
C ARG A 101 -4.56 19.35 -7.82
N GLY A 102 -3.61 18.49 -8.17
CA GLY A 102 -3.52 17.77 -9.45
C GLY A 102 -2.14 17.79 -10.11
N TYR A 103 -1.08 18.24 -9.43
CA TYR A 103 0.28 18.13 -9.93
C TYR A 103 0.74 16.67 -10.01
N CYS A 104 1.68 16.37 -10.91
CA CYS A 104 2.25 15.03 -11.10
C CYS A 104 2.71 14.38 -9.79
N TYR A 105 3.44 15.12 -8.94
CA TYR A 105 3.87 14.61 -7.63
C TYR A 105 2.69 14.28 -6.69
N GLN A 106 1.58 15.03 -6.72
CA GLN A 106 0.44 14.79 -5.82
C GLN A 106 -0.30 13.50 -6.18
N TRP A 107 -0.41 13.19 -7.48
CA TRP A 107 -0.96 11.93 -7.94
C TRP A 107 -0.12 10.74 -7.48
N SER A 108 1.20 10.84 -7.64
CA SER A 108 2.14 9.79 -7.22
C SER A 108 2.23 9.67 -5.70
N GLU A 109 2.13 10.78 -4.96
CA GLU A 109 2.09 10.82 -3.48
C GLU A 109 0.86 10.06 -2.97
N ASP A 110 -0.34 10.42 -3.41
CA ASP A 110 -1.57 9.79 -2.91
C ASP A 110 -1.66 8.31 -3.31
N LEU A 111 -1.17 7.97 -4.51
CA LEU A 111 -1.06 6.57 -4.92
C LEU A 111 -0.07 5.79 -4.04
N MET A 112 1.11 6.37 -3.74
CA MET A 112 2.09 5.74 -2.86
C MET A 112 1.50 5.52 -1.47
N ILE A 113 0.81 6.52 -0.90
CA ILE A 113 0.19 6.42 0.42
C ILE A 113 -0.82 5.28 0.49
N ALA A 114 -1.68 5.16 -0.52
CA ALA A 114 -2.69 4.08 -0.57
C ALA A 114 -2.03 2.69 -0.68
N LEU A 115 -0.99 2.56 -1.50
CA LEU A 115 -0.29 1.29 -1.69
C LEU A 115 0.61 0.91 -0.51
N ASP A 116 1.22 1.89 0.16
CA ASP A 116 2.07 1.67 1.34
C ASP A 116 1.24 1.14 2.53
N ALA A 117 -0.02 1.56 2.62
CA ALA A 117 -0.97 1.07 3.63
C ALA A 117 -1.23 -0.45 3.52
N LEU A 118 -0.99 -1.07 2.37
CA LEU A 118 -1.13 -2.52 2.17
C LEU A 118 -0.04 -3.33 2.91
N ARG A 119 1.05 -2.69 3.35
CA ARG A 119 2.17 -3.32 4.08
C ARG A 119 2.71 -4.58 3.39
N LEU A 120 2.92 -4.50 2.08
CA LEU A 120 3.40 -5.60 1.25
C LEU A 120 4.79 -6.05 1.68
N SER A 121 5.02 -7.36 1.68
CA SER A 121 6.27 -7.96 2.15
C SER A 121 7.22 -8.37 1.01
N SER A 122 6.66 -8.69 -0.16
CA SER A 122 7.40 -9.18 -1.33
C SER A 122 7.70 -8.11 -2.39
N LEU A 123 7.11 -6.91 -2.26
CA LEU A 123 7.24 -5.79 -3.18
C LEU A 123 7.75 -4.53 -2.45
N ASP A 124 8.56 -3.73 -3.15
CA ASP A 124 9.01 -2.41 -2.69
C ASP A 124 8.39 -1.31 -3.56
N LEU A 125 7.95 -0.23 -2.90
CA LEU A 125 7.48 0.99 -3.54
C LEU A 125 8.62 2.02 -3.59
N ARG A 126 9.00 2.44 -4.80
CA ARG A 126 10.15 3.32 -5.07
C ARG A 126 9.65 4.57 -5.77
N TRP A 127 10.14 5.74 -5.36
CA TRP A 127 9.76 6.99 -6.02
C TRP A 127 10.63 7.25 -7.24
N GLY A 128 10.01 7.48 -8.40
CA GLY A 128 10.69 7.80 -9.65
C GLY A 128 10.48 9.24 -10.07
N GLU A 129 11.55 9.92 -10.46
CA GLU A 129 11.51 11.29 -10.97
C GLU A 129 12.20 11.36 -12.32
N SER A 130 11.53 11.97 -13.28
CA SER A 130 12.12 12.40 -14.54
C SER A 130 12.27 13.91 -14.49
N ASN A 131 13.40 14.42 -14.98
CA ASN A 131 13.60 15.86 -15.19
C ASN A 131 13.35 16.73 -13.92
N PRO A 132 13.92 16.39 -12.75
CA PRO A 132 13.65 17.12 -11.50
C PRO A 132 14.08 18.59 -11.60
N GLY A 133 13.25 19.50 -11.08
CA GLY A 133 13.56 20.94 -11.00
C GLY A 133 13.35 21.70 -12.31
N ASN A 134 12.72 21.10 -13.31
CA ASN A 134 12.37 21.78 -14.56
C ASN A 134 10.89 21.62 -14.92
N TRP A 135 10.43 22.37 -15.92
CA TRP A 135 9.01 22.39 -16.30
C TRP A 135 8.50 21.06 -16.89
N ARG A 136 9.41 20.15 -17.27
CA ARG A 136 9.11 18.79 -17.77
C ARG A 136 9.17 17.74 -16.65
N GLU A 137 9.28 18.16 -15.40
CA GLU A 137 9.32 17.25 -14.27
C GLU A 137 8.10 16.33 -14.26
N ASN A 138 8.35 15.02 -14.14
CA ASN A 138 7.31 14.03 -13.97
C ASN A 138 7.70 13.03 -12.90
N ASN A 139 6.81 12.82 -11.94
CA ASN A 139 7.00 11.85 -10.89
C ASN A 139 6.09 10.64 -11.14
N CYS A 140 6.61 9.45 -10.91
CA CYS A 140 5.84 8.21 -10.96
C CYS A 140 6.22 7.31 -9.78
N LEU A 141 5.41 6.28 -9.56
CA LEU A 141 5.73 5.25 -8.59
C LEU A 141 6.31 4.05 -9.33
N VAL A 142 7.42 3.48 -8.85
CA VAL A 142 8.01 2.27 -9.42
C VAL A 142 7.91 1.15 -8.40
N VAL A 143 7.33 0.03 -8.82
CA VAL A 143 7.20 -1.17 -8.00
C VAL A 143 8.25 -2.18 -8.42
N THR A 144 9.08 -2.61 -7.48
CA THR A 144 10.07 -3.66 -7.69
C THR A 144 9.75 -4.86 -6.81
N ALA A 145 10.27 -6.04 -7.16
CA ALA A 145 10.38 -7.08 -6.15
C ALA A 145 11.30 -6.61 -5.00
N LYS A 146 11.13 -7.21 -3.83
CA LYS A 146 11.92 -6.87 -2.64
C LYS A 146 13.42 -6.88 -2.95
N GLU A 147 14.12 -5.82 -2.56
CA GLU A 147 15.59 -5.67 -2.71
C GLU A 147 16.12 -5.67 -4.15
N GLN A 148 15.26 -5.68 -5.17
CA GLN A 148 15.71 -5.53 -6.56
C GLN A 148 16.06 -4.08 -6.89
N PRO A 149 16.91 -3.81 -7.89
CA PRO A 149 17.25 -2.45 -8.30
C PRO A 149 16.04 -1.70 -8.89
N PHE A 150 16.00 -0.38 -8.76
CA PHE A 150 14.93 0.46 -9.32
C PHE A 150 14.63 0.18 -10.79
N ARG A 151 15.68 0.03 -11.62
CA ARG A 151 15.56 -0.18 -13.06
C ARG A 151 14.87 -1.48 -13.49
N SER A 152 14.74 -2.47 -12.60
CA SER A 152 13.98 -3.71 -12.91
C SER A 152 12.49 -3.59 -12.61
N GLY A 153 12.04 -2.46 -12.07
CA GLY A 153 10.66 -2.28 -11.63
C GLY A 153 9.67 -1.93 -12.75
N ILE A 154 8.40 -2.02 -12.38
CA ILE A 154 7.27 -1.56 -13.17
C ILE A 154 6.87 -0.17 -12.69
N MET A 155 6.92 0.80 -13.61
CA MET A 155 6.42 2.15 -13.37
C MET A 155 4.88 2.14 -13.35
N LEU A 156 4.31 2.97 -12.50
CA LEU A 156 2.91 3.30 -12.36
C LEU A 156 2.77 4.82 -12.51
N ASP A 157 2.25 5.27 -13.65
CA ASP A 157 2.00 6.68 -13.95
C ASP A 157 0.51 6.88 -14.21
N CYS A 158 -0.14 7.72 -13.40
CA CYS A 158 -1.56 8.04 -13.55
C CYS A 158 -1.81 9.51 -13.97
N TRP A 159 -0.76 10.32 -14.10
CA TRP A 159 -0.88 11.74 -14.41
C TRP A 159 -0.84 12.00 -15.91
N ARG A 160 0.10 11.39 -16.66
CA ARG A 160 0.25 11.63 -18.11
C ARG A 160 -0.99 11.28 -18.92
N HIS A 161 -1.75 10.29 -18.46
CA HIS A 161 -2.95 9.79 -19.14
C HIS A 161 -4.25 10.25 -18.47
N LEU A 162 -4.25 11.44 -17.86
CA LEU A 162 -5.46 12.09 -17.35
C LEU A 162 -6.24 11.23 -16.34
N GLY A 163 -5.53 10.54 -15.45
CA GLY A 163 -6.14 9.67 -14.43
C GLY A 163 -6.43 8.25 -14.93
N GLN A 164 -5.88 7.85 -16.09
CA GLN A 164 -5.75 6.44 -16.45
C GLN A 164 -4.38 5.93 -15.98
N LEU A 165 -4.36 4.78 -15.32
CA LEU A 165 -3.12 4.17 -14.88
C LEU A 165 -2.39 3.57 -16.09
N TYR A 166 -1.21 4.11 -16.39
CA TYR A 166 -0.24 3.50 -17.27
C TYR A 166 0.76 2.70 -16.44
N PHE A 167 1.10 1.51 -16.95
CA PHE A 167 2.13 0.67 -16.35
C PHE A 167 3.02 0.04 -17.42
N GLY A 168 4.27 -0.16 -17.06
CA GLY A 168 5.27 -0.82 -17.90
C GLY A 168 6.67 -0.80 -17.27
N PRO A 169 7.65 -1.51 -17.85
CA PRO A 169 9.01 -1.52 -17.33
C PRO A 169 9.58 -0.10 -17.30
N VAL A 170 10.12 0.32 -16.15
CA VAL A 170 10.71 1.68 -16.03
C VAL A 170 11.90 1.86 -16.97
N ALA A 171 12.62 0.78 -17.29
CA ALA A 171 13.72 0.82 -18.25
C ALA A 171 13.28 1.08 -19.70
N SER A 172 12.00 0.85 -20.03
CA SER A 172 11.43 1.05 -21.37
C SER A 172 10.75 2.41 -21.53
N SER A 173 10.79 3.28 -20.52
CA SER A 173 10.23 4.62 -20.63
C SER A 173 11.02 5.46 -21.61
N TRP A 174 10.31 6.30 -22.38
CA TRP A 174 10.95 7.24 -23.31
C TRP A 174 11.79 8.31 -22.58
N GLU A 175 11.40 8.64 -21.33
CA GLU A 175 12.12 9.54 -20.45
C GLU A 175 12.90 8.77 -19.39
N PRO A 176 14.14 9.17 -19.04
CA PRO A 176 14.89 8.53 -17.99
C PRO A 176 14.32 8.91 -16.61
N TYR A 177 13.88 7.90 -15.85
CA TYR A 177 13.54 8.07 -14.43
C TYR A 177 14.74 7.72 -13.56
N VAL A 178 14.97 8.57 -12.56
CA VAL A 178 15.92 8.34 -11.47
C VAL A 178 15.16 8.09 -10.18
N GLU A 179 15.74 7.28 -9.30
CA GLU A 179 15.15 6.99 -7.99
C GLU A 179 15.41 8.14 -7.03
N ASN A 180 14.36 8.60 -6.32
CA ASN A 180 14.48 9.52 -5.19
C ASN A 180 14.00 8.84 -3.90
N SER A 181 14.88 8.06 -3.29
CA SER A 181 14.57 7.32 -2.05
C SER A 181 14.39 8.22 -0.82
N ALA A 182 14.93 9.44 -0.83
CA ALA A 182 14.71 10.42 0.23
C ALA A 182 13.25 10.89 0.22
N PHE A 183 12.75 11.32 -0.93
CA PHE A 183 11.36 11.76 -1.07
C PHE A 183 10.37 10.63 -0.75
N ALA A 184 10.66 9.40 -1.19
CA ALA A 184 9.86 8.23 -0.84
C ALA A 184 9.75 7.98 0.68
N ARG A 185 10.79 8.33 1.46
CA ARG A 185 10.73 8.25 2.93
C ARG A 185 9.91 9.38 3.51
N ASP A 186 10.09 10.59 3.00
CA ASP A 186 9.37 11.78 3.48
C ASP A 186 7.86 11.62 3.29
N VAL A 187 7.41 11.14 2.12
CA VAL A 187 5.98 10.85 1.87
C VAL A 187 5.42 9.88 2.91
N ARG A 188 6.15 8.79 3.21
CA ARG A 188 5.73 7.81 4.23
C ARG A 188 5.70 8.42 5.63
N HIS A 189 6.70 9.23 5.99
CA HIS A 189 6.74 9.91 7.29
C HIS A 189 5.56 10.88 7.45
N ILE A 190 5.25 11.66 6.41
CA ILE A 190 4.11 12.58 6.40
C ILE A 190 2.79 11.80 6.55
N ALA A 191 2.62 10.71 5.80
CA ALA A 191 1.44 9.86 5.89
C ALA A 191 1.27 9.25 7.28
N ALA A 192 2.35 8.74 7.88
CA ALA A 192 2.35 8.22 9.24
C ALA A 192 1.97 9.30 10.27
N ALA A 193 2.53 10.51 10.15
CA ALA A 193 2.22 11.62 11.04
C ALA A 193 0.76 12.08 10.93
N ARG A 194 0.18 12.13 9.73
CA ARG A 194 -1.24 12.44 9.51
C ARG A 194 -2.14 11.42 10.19
N ASN A 195 -1.83 10.13 10.04
CA ASN A 195 -2.59 9.06 10.70
C ASN A 195 -2.56 9.20 12.23
N VAL A 196 -1.40 9.50 12.83
CA VAL A 196 -1.30 9.71 14.29
C VAL A 196 -2.14 10.92 14.74
N SER A 197 -2.10 12.02 14.00
CA SER A 197 -2.90 13.20 14.28
C SER A 197 -4.41 12.91 14.25
N GLU A 198 -4.90 12.24 13.19
CA GLU A 198 -6.32 11.88 13.08
C GLU A 198 -6.79 10.95 14.20
N HIS A 199 -5.97 9.99 14.62
CA HIS A 199 -6.28 9.13 15.77
C HIS A 199 -6.36 9.93 17.08
N ASN A 200 -5.43 10.86 17.30
CA ASN A 200 -5.44 11.73 18.49
C ASN A 200 -6.69 12.64 18.53
N HIS A 201 -7.11 13.19 17.38
CA HIS A 201 -8.34 13.98 17.28
C HIS A 201 -9.60 13.13 17.57
N ARG A 202 -9.63 11.85 17.16
CA ARG A 202 -10.76 10.95 17.44
C ARG A 202 -10.85 10.52 18.90
N VAL A 203 -9.71 10.30 19.57
CA VAL A 203 -9.67 9.94 21.01
C VAL A 203 -10.10 11.12 21.90
N ALA A 204 -9.81 12.36 21.50
CA ALA A 204 -10.18 13.56 22.26
C ALA A 204 -11.71 13.78 22.41
N PHE A 205 -12.55 13.14 21.58
CA PHE A 205 -14.01 13.33 21.59
C PHE A 205 -14.78 12.44 22.59
N HIS A 206 -14.10 11.55 23.34
CA HIS A 206 -14.76 10.61 24.26
C HIS A 206 -14.58 10.89 25.76
N SER A 207 -14.16 12.09 26.17
CA SER A 207 -14.01 12.43 27.59
C SER A 207 -14.77 13.69 28.01
N ARG A 208 -16.10 13.71 27.85
CA ARG A 208 -16.95 14.61 28.65
C ARG A 208 -18.42 14.21 28.73
N THR A 209 -18.73 13.07 29.33
CA THR A 209 -20.04 12.84 29.96
C THR A 209 -19.84 11.99 31.21
N ASP A 210 -19.91 12.63 32.38
CA ASP A 210 -20.74 12.22 33.52
C ASP A 210 -20.26 12.78 34.87
N ALA A 211 -21.27 13.06 35.70
CA ALA A 211 -21.26 13.33 37.14
C ALA A 211 -21.03 14.77 37.63
N SER A 212 -22.06 15.63 37.46
CA SER A 212 -22.45 16.57 38.52
C SER A 212 -23.68 16.02 39.22
N GLY A 213 -23.47 15.21 40.26
CA GLY A 213 -24.51 14.85 41.22
C GLY A 213 -24.82 16.06 42.10
N LYS A 214 -26.01 16.61 41.98
CA LYS A 214 -26.55 17.61 42.91
C LYS A 214 -26.92 16.90 44.22
N THR A 215 -26.16 17.17 45.28
CA THR A 215 -26.65 17.08 46.65
C THR A 215 -27.56 18.27 46.94
N ARG A 216 -28.77 18.00 47.43
CA ARG A 216 -29.57 18.97 48.18
C ARG A 216 -30.23 18.22 49.34
N ASP A 217 -29.97 18.76 50.53
CA ASP A 217 -30.68 18.51 51.78
C ASP A 217 -32.13 19.00 51.73
#